data_AF-A0A4P8SL39-F1
#
_entry.id   AF-A0A4P8SL39-F1
#
_cell.length_a   1.000
_cell.length_b   1.000
_cell.length_c   1.000
_cell.angle_alpha   90.00
_cell.angle_beta   90.00
_cell.angle_gamma   90.00
#
_symmetry.space_group_name_H-M   'P 1'
#
loop_
_entity.id
_entity.type
_entity.pdbx_description
1 polymer ?
#
loop_
_entity_poly.entity_id
_entity_poly.type
_entity_poly.pdbx_seq_one_letter_code
_entity_poly.pdbx_strand_id
1 'polypeptide(L)'
;MNPVNNIIAIGFLFALSGAAQATTAFRLTSPEIKQGHFENSHLSSAAFGLGCTGGNHSPALAWEGVPAGTQSFTLEIFDKDAPTGHGWVHWEVINIPASSRALAGGIAPDNRGLPLPALQTRTDFGAPGYGGPCPPTGQTHHYVITLKALKVATLPNATADATPALVGYLANMHALATARLEVIQGR
;
A
#
# COMPACT_ATOMS: atom_id res chain seq x y z
N MET A 1 -42.86 -7.53 72.04
CA MET A 1 -42.95 -6.27 71.28
C MET A 1 -41.59 -5.58 71.36
N ASN A 2 -41.14 -4.96 70.25
CA ASN A 2 -39.83 -4.33 69.95
C ASN A 2 -38.83 -5.23 69.19
N PRO A 3 -38.04 -4.67 68.23
CA PRO A 3 -38.51 -4.44 66.86
C PRO A 3 -37.59 -5.11 65.81
N VAL A 4 -38.10 -5.24 64.59
CA VAL A 4 -37.39 -5.78 63.42
C VAL A 4 -36.50 -4.69 62.83
N ASN A 5 -35.18 -4.93 62.77
CA ASN A 5 -34.23 -4.05 62.08
C ASN A 5 -34.34 -4.24 60.56
N ASN A 6 -34.82 -3.23 59.85
CA ASN A 6 -34.78 -3.17 58.39
C ASN A 6 -33.39 -2.68 57.94
N ILE A 7 -32.60 -3.56 57.33
CA ILE A 7 -31.38 -3.18 56.61
C ILE A 7 -31.78 -2.82 55.18
N ILE A 8 -31.73 -1.54 54.83
CA ILE A 8 -31.88 -1.05 53.46
C ILE A 8 -30.51 -1.18 52.79
N ALA A 9 -30.35 -2.16 51.88
CA ALA A 9 -29.18 -2.26 51.02
C ALA A 9 -29.34 -1.30 49.82
N ILE A 10 -28.57 -0.22 49.82
CA ILE A 10 -28.48 0.71 48.68
C ILE A 10 -27.50 0.11 47.67
N GLY A 11 -28.02 -0.46 46.58
CA GLY A 11 -27.22 -0.92 45.46
C GLY A 11 -26.74 0.26 44.61
N PHE A 12 -25.44 0.52 44.60
CA PHE A 12 -24.82 1.45 43.66
C PHE A 12 -24.72 0.79 42.27
N LEU A 13 -25.54 1.25 41.32
CA LEU A 13 -25.33 0.95 39.90
C LEU A 13 -24.11 1.72 39.40
N PHE A 14 -22.99 1.03 39.19
CA PHE A 14 -21.88 1.54 38.39
C PHE A 14 -22.24 1.42 36.91
N ALA A 15 -22.62 2.53 36.28
CA ALA A 15 -22.74 2.59 34.83
C ALA A 15 -21.32 2.60 34.23
N LEU A 16 -20.87 1.47 33.69
CA LEU A 16 -19.66 1.37 32.88
C LEU A 16 -19.90 2.07 31.54
N SER A 17 -19.54 3.35 31.45
CA SER A 17 -19.47 4.08 30.18
C SER A 17 -18.28 3.54 29.38
N GLY A 18 -18.53 2.54 28.53
CA GLY A 18 -17.55 2.07 27.55
C GLY A 18 -17.30 3.16 26.50
N ALA A 19 -16.14 3.81 26.54
CA ALA A 19 -15.70 4.65 25.43
C ALA A 19 -15.45 3.75 24.21
N ALA A 20 -16.27 3.90 23.17
CA ALA A 20 -16.02 3.25 21.89
C ALA A 20 -14.71 3.83 21.32
N GLN A 21 -13.62 3.05 21.33
CA GLN A 21 -12.42 3.41 20.61
C GLN A 21 -12.74 3.36 19.12
N ALA A 22 -12.75 4.53 18.46
CA ALA A 22 -12.83 4.59 17.02
C ALA A 22 -11.58 3.92 16.43
N THR A 23 -11.75 2.80 15.73
CA THR A 23 -10.66 2.16 15.01
C THR A 23 -10.25 3.07 13.85
N THR A 24 -8.98 3.48 13.81
CA THR A 24 -8.46 4.25 12.68
C THR A 24 -8.52 3.39 11.43
N ALA A 25 -9.17 3.88 10.38
CA ALA A 25 -9.28 3.16 9.10
C ALA A 25 -7.89 2.97 8.49
N PHE A 26 -7.64 1.78 7.92
CA PHE A 26 -6.40 1.52 7.18
C PHE A 26 -6.35 2.39 5.92
N ARG A 27 -5.42 3.34 5.88
CA ARG A 27 -5.34 4.38 4.83
C ARG A 27 -3.95 4.45 4.24
N LEU A 28 -3.90 4.71 2.94
CA LEU A 28 -2.69 4.96 2.17
C LEU A 28 -2.78 6.37 1.58
N THR A 29 -1.67 7.11 1.67
CA THR A 29 -1.54 8.49 1.18
C THR A 29 -0.15 8.68 0.58
N SER A 30 0.03 9.79 -0.14
CA SER A 30 1.34 10.23 -0.62
C SER A 30 1.45 11.74 -0.45
N PRO A 31 2.55 12.25 0.12
CA PRO A 31 2.81 13.69 0.14
C PRO A 31 3.27 14.24 -1.22
N GLU A 32 3.66 13.35 -2.16
CA GLU A 32 4.21 13.73 -3.47
C GLU A 32 3.16 13.66 -4.59
N ILE A 33 2.07 12.89 -4.40
CA ILE A 33 0.93 12.91 -5.31
C ILE A 33 0.01 14.08 -4.95
N LYS A 34 0.06 15.12 -5.77
CA LYS A 34 -0.72 16.34 -5.59
C LYS A 34 -1.89 16.34 -6.55
N GLN A 35 -3.07 16.73 -6.04
CA GLN A 35 -4.29 16.86 -6.85
C GLN A 35 -4.65 15.57 -7.62
N GLY A 36 -4.20 14.40 -7.15
CA GLY A 36 -4.45 13.11 -7.80
C GLY A 36 -3.58 12.85 -9.04
N HIS A 37 -2.46 13.55 -9.23
CA HIS A 37 -1.56 13.39 -10.36
C HIS A 37 -0.13 13.06 -9.94
N PHE A 38 0.62 12.43 -10.85
CA PHE A 38 2.05 12.25 -10.69
C PHE A 38 2.79 13.53 -11.10
N GLU A 39 3.69 13.99 -10.24
CA GLU A 39 4.68 15.01 -10.61
C GLU A 39 5.66 14.47 -11.66
N ASN A 40 6.31 15.36 -12.43
CA ASN A 40 7.23 14.98 -13.50
C ASN A 40 8.39 14.07 -13.03
N SER A 41 8.80 14.19 -11.76
CA SER A 41 9.80 13.31 -11.14
C SER A 41 9.40 11.84 -11.15
N HIS A 42 8.10 11.54 -11.16
CA HIS A 42 7.58 10.17 -11.11
C HIS A 42 7.27 9.58 -12.49
N LEU A 43 7.21 10.40 -13.53
CA LEU A 43 6.93 9.91 -14.89
C LEU A 43 8.12 9.12 -15.44
N SER A 44 7.85 8.21 -16.39
CA SER A 44 8.89 7.37 -17.01
C SER A 44 9.99 8.24 -17.65
N SER A 45 11.24 7.83 -17.49
CA SER A 45 12.39 8.54 -18.04
C SER A 45 12.67 8.16 -19.49
N ALA A 46 13.51 8.94 -20.17
CA ALA A 46 13.89 8.67 -21.55
C ALA A 46 14.58 7.31 -21.74
N ALA A 47 15.18 6.75 -20.68
CA ALA A 47 15.85 5.46 -20.70
C ALA A 47 14.91 4.28 -21.01
N PHE A 48 13.60 4.43 -20.77
CA PHE A 48 12.60 3.41 -21.10
C PHE A 48 12.24 3.39 -22.59
N GLY A 49 12.61 4.41 -23.38
CA GLY A 49 12.32 4.45 -24.82
C GLY A 49 10.83 4.62 -25.19
N LEU A 50 9.98 5.01 -24.23
CA LEU A 50 8.52 5.18 -24.42
C LEU A 50 8.11 6.61 -24.82
N GLY A 51 9.10 7.50 -24.99
CA GLY A 51 8.90 8.90 -25.37
C GLY A 51 8.52 9.85 -24.23
N CYS A 52 8.56 9.40 -22.97
CA CYS A 52 8.50 10.26 -21.78
C CYS A 52 9.91 10.66 -21.32
N THR A 53 10.01 11.80 -20.62
CA THR A 53 11.28 12.38 -20.15
C THR A 53 11.22 12.75 -18.66
N GLY A 54 10.46 11.99 -17.88
CA GLY A 54 10.34 12.18 -16.44
C GLY A 54 11.57 11.70 -15.66
N GLY A 55 11.48 11.79 -14.33
CA GLY A 55 12.56 11.38 -13.42
C GLY A 55 12.60 9.88 -13.13
N ASN A 56 11.49 9.15 -13.33
CA ASN A 56 11.34 7.75 -12.97
C ASN A 56 11.68 7.44 -11.50
N HIS A 57 11.33 8.33 -10.58
CA HIS A 57 11.47 8.10 -9.15
C HIS A 57 10.14 7.59 -8.59
N SER A 58 10.15 6.52 -7.79
CA SER A 58 8.94 6.08 -7.10
C SER A 58 8.40 7.18 -6.18
N PRO A 59 7.07 7.31 -6.01
CA PRO A 59 6.50 8.29 -5.10
C PRO A 59 6.73 7.88 -3.64
N ALA A 60 6.93 8.85 -2.76
CA ALA A 60 6.84 8.64 -1.32
C ALA A 60 5.41 8.24 -0.95
N LEU A 61 5.28 7.26 -0.06
CA LEU A 61 4.00 6.70 0.35
C LEU A 61 3.97 6.57 1.87
N ALA A 62 2.83 6.88 2.48
CA ALA A 62 2.62 6.82 3.92
C ALA A 62 1.28 6.18 4.24
N TRP A 63 1.21 5.42 5.32
CA TRP A 63 0.01 4.72 5.75
C TRP A 63 -0.18 4.71 7.26
N GLU A 64 -1.45 4.65 7.64
CA GLU A 64 -1.93 4.65 9.02
C GLU A 64 -3.09 3.67 9.21
N GLY A 65 -3.52 3.45 10.45
CA GLY A 65 -4.63 2.53 10.74
C GLY A 65 -4.31 1.07 10.42
N VAL A 66 -3.06 0.64 10.61
CA VAL A 66 -2.60 -0.72 10.34
C VAL A 66 -3.42 -1.74 11.16
N PRO A 67 -4.05 -2.75 10.52
CA PRO A 67 -4.83 -3.76 11.23
C PRO A 67 -4.00 -4.55 12.24
N ALA A 68 -4.62 -4.95 13.34
CA ALA A 68 -4.02 -5.88 14.30
C ALA A 68 -3.65 -7.21 13.61
N GLY A 69 -2.52 -7.80 14.00
CA GLY A 69 -2.01 -9.04 13.41
C GLY A 69 -1.20 -8.87 12.12
N THR A 70 -1.02 -7.63 11.63
CA THR A 70 -0.14 -7.35 10.49
C THR A 70 1.31 -7.71 10.82
N GLN A 71 1.95 -8.49 9.95
CA GLN A 71 3.34 -8.91 10.07
C GLN A 71 4.22 -8.37 8.92
N SER A 72 3.62 -8.09 7.76
CA SER A 72 4.28 -7.38 6.66
C SER A 72 3.29 -6.64 5.77
N PHE A 73 3.79 -5.88 4.81
CA PHE A 73 3.00 -5.30 3.73
C PHE A 73 3.53 -5.70 2.35
N THR A 74 2.63 -5.67 1.36
CA THR A 74 2.98 -5.55 -0.05
C THR A 74 2.44 -4.23 -0.60
N LEU A 75 3.14 -3.69 -1.59
CA LEU A 75 2.79 -2.47 -2.31
C LEU A 75 2.81 -2.76 -3.81
N GLU A 76 1.77 -2.33 -4.52
CA GLU A 76 1.66 -2.43 -5.98
C GLU A 76 1.26 -1.06 -6.55
N ILE A 77 1.80 -0.67 -7.71
CA ILE A 77 1.25 0.38 -8.56
C ILE A 77 0.80 -0.27 -9.86
N PHE A 78 -0.49 -0.21 -10.15
CA PHE A 78 -1.10 -0.87 -11.32
C PHE A 78 -1.85 0.13 -12.19
N ASP A 79 -1.51 0.20 -13.47
CA ASP A 79 -2.27 0.89 -14.50
C ASP A 79 -3.37 -0.04 -15.02
N LYS A 80 -4.63 0.26 -14.67
CA LYS A 80 -5.77 -0.56 -15.09
C LYS A 80 -6.24 -0.27 -16.52
N ASP A 81 -5.77 0.81 -17.13
CA ASP A 81 -6.20 1.28 -18.45
C ASP A 81 -5.17 0.96 -19.55
N ALA A 82 -3.98 0.47 -19.18
CA ALA A 82 -2.98 0.03 -20.14
C ALA A 82 -3.56 -1.01 -21.13
N PRO A 83 -3.40 -0.80 -22.45
CA PRO A 83 -4.09 -1.58 -23.48
C PRO A 83 -3.40 -2.92 -23.79
N THR A 84 -3.20 -3.74 -22.75
CA THR A 84 -2.60 -5.08 -22.84
C THR A 84 -3.61 -6.22 -22.68
N GLY A 85 -4.86 -5.86 -22.32
CA GLY A 85 -5.89 -6.80 -21.86
C GLY A 85 -5.76 -7.22 -20.39
N HIS A 86 -4.63 -6.89 -19.75
CA HIS A 86 -4.29 -7.32 -18.39
C HIS A 86 -3.85 -6.15 -17.49
N GLY A 87 -3.82 -4.92 -18.01
CA GLY A 87 -3.25 -3.73 -17.37
C GLY A 87 -1.72 -3.73 -17.38
N TRP A 88 -1.10 -2.94 -16.49
CA TRP A 88 0.36 -2.86 -16.37
C TRP A 88 0.79 -2.62 -14.93
N VAL A 89 1.60 -3.50 -14.36
CA VAL A 89 2.20 -3.31 -13.03
C VAL A 89 3.48 -2.49 -13.19
N HIS A 90 3.44 -1.30 -12.61
CA HIS A 90 4.50 -0.29 -12.66
C HIS A 90 5.51 -0.43 -11.52
N TRP A 91 5.10 -0.99 -10.38
CA TRP A 91 5.97 -1.21 -9.24
C TRP A 91 5.37 -2.27 -8.32
N GLU A 92 6.22 -3.12 -7.77
CA GLU A 92 5.81 -4.09 -6.77
C GLU A 92 6.90 -4.28 -5.71
N VAL A 93 6.50 -4.20 -4.44
CA VAL A 93 7.36 -4.36 -3.27
C VAL A 93 6.71 -5.34 -2.31
N ILE A 94 7.48 -6.30 -1.81
CA ILE A 94 7.02 -7.30 -0.84
C ILE A 94 7.83 -7.24 0.44
N ASN A 95 7.30 -7.89 1.49
CA ASN A 95 7.99 -8.09 2.77
C ASN A 95 8.39 -6.79 3.49
N ILE A 96 7.62 -5.71 3.28
CA ILE A 96 7.78 -4.46 4.02
C ILE A 96 7.47 -4.75 5.50
N PRO A 97 8.37 -4.48 6.47
CA PRO A 97 8.14 -4.81 7.88
C PRO A 97 6.87 -4.16 8.44
N ALA A 98 6.13 -4.86 9.31
CA ALA A 98 4.93 -4.34 9.96
C ALA A 98 5.15 -3.06 10.79
N SER A 99 6.38 -2.76 11.21
CA SER A 99 6.73 -1.52 11.90
C SER A 99 6.78 -0.30 10.97
N SER A 100 6.87 -0.51 9.66
CA SER A 100 6.94 0.55 8.66
C SER A 100 5.62 1.31 8.58
N ARG A 101 5.70 2.63 8.42
CA ARG A 101 4.55 3.53 8.19
C ARG A 101 4.69 4.36 6.92
N ALA A 102 5.82 4.24 6.23
CA ALA A 102 6.08 4.94 4.99
C ALA A 102 7.18 4.22 4.19
N LEU A 103 7.22 4.50 2.89
CA LEU A 103 8.38 4.36 2.03
C LEU A 103 8.78 5.74 1.52
N ALA A 104 10.07 6.03 1.52
CA ALA A 104 10.60 7.23 0.89
C ALA A 104 10.43 7.17 -0.64
N GLY A 105 10.32 8.33 -1.28
CA GLY A 105 10.36 8.41 -2.74
C GLY A 105 11.75 8.09 -3.29
N GLY A 106 11.82 7.70 -4.56
CA GLY A 106 13.07 7.43 -5.25
C GLY A 106 13.81 6.17 -4.79
N ILE A 107 13.08 5.12 -4.40
CA ILE A 107 13.65 3.80 -4.13
C ILE A 107 14.39 3.32 -5.37
N ALA A 108 15.67 2.96 -5.21
CA ALA A 108 16.49 2.54 -6.33
C ALA A 108 16.19 1.09 -6.74
N PRO A 109 16.42 0.70 -8.01
CA PRO A 109 16.17 -0.67 -8.49
C PRO A 109 16.94 -1.76 -7.73
N ASP A 110 18.07 -1.41 -7.09
CA ASP A 110 18.88 -2.31 -6.26
C ASP A 110 18.37 -2.44 -4.80
N ASN A 111 17.12 -2.04 -4.54
CA ASN A 111 16.45 -1.99 -3.24
C ASN A 111 17.02 -0.97 -2.24
N ARG A 112 17.96 -0.13 -2.66
CA ARG A 112 18.48 0.94 -1.78
C ARG A 112 17.36 1.91 -1.42
N GLY A 113 17.21 2.14 -0.12
CA GLY A 113 16.13 2.95 0.46
C GLY A 113 14.97 2.12 1.01
N LEU A 114 14.90 0.81 0.74
CA LEU A 114 13.89 -0.06 1.36
C LEU A 114 14.29 -0.52 2.77
N PRO A 115 13.32 -0.65 3.70
CA PRO A 115 13.56 -1.29 4.98
C PRO A 115 13.77 -2.80 4.78
N LEU A 116 14.81 -3.37 5.39
CA LEU A 116 15.01 -4.82 5.35
C LEU A 116 13.89 -5.55 6.12
N PRO A 117 13.38 -6.70 5.62
CA PRO A 117 13.85 -7.48 4.48
C PRO A 117 13.08 -7.22 3.17
N ALA A 118 12.50 -6.03 3.00
CA ALA A 118 11.70 -5.72 1.82
C ALA A 118 12.55 -5.76 0.54
N LEU A 119 11.90 -6.14 -0.55
CA LEU A 119 12.51 -6.19 -1.87
C LEU A 119 11.49 -5.87 -2.97
N GLN A 120 11.99 -5.38 -4.09
CA GLN A 120 11.22 -5.18 -5.31
C GLN A 120 11.17 -6.48 -6.12
N THR A 121 10.00 -6.80 -6.64
CA THR A 121 9.77 -7.95 -7.54
C THR A 121 9.65 -7.49 -8.99
N ARG A 122 9.72 -8.44 -9.91
CA ARG A 122 9.59 -8.20 -11.35
C ARG A 122 8.27 -7.48 -11.66
N THR A 123 8.35 -6.48 -12.53
CA THR A 123 7.19 -5.75 -13.07
C THR A 123 6.91 -6.13 -14.52
N ASP A 124 5.91 -5.53 -15.15
CA ASP A 124 5.61 -5.73 -16.57
C ASP A 124 6.65 -5.09 -17.51
N PHE A 125 7.53 -4.22 -16.98
CA PHE A 125 8.75 -3.79 -17.66
C PHE A 125 9.83 -4.89 -17.75
N GLY A 126 9.60 -6.03 -17.10
CA GLY A 126 10.47 -7.20 -17.18
C GLY A 126 11.68 -7.16 -16.23
N ALA A 127 11.70 -6.24 -15.26
CA ALA A 127 12.72 -6.16 -14.23
C ALA A 127 12.14 -5.67 -12.89
N PRO A 128 12.80 -5.94 -11.75
CA PRO A 128 12.47 -5.31 -10.49
C PRO A 128 12.73 -3.81 -10.50
N GLY A 129 11.86 -3.06 -9.83
CA GLY A 129 11.98 -1.61 -9.71
C GLY A 129 10.74 -0.87 -10.16
N TYR A 130 10.72 0.43 -9.86
CA TYR A 130 9.68 1.34 -10.32
C TYR A 130 9.91 1.73 -11.79
N GLY A 131 8.89 1.56 -12.63
CA GLY A 131 8.77 2.20 -13.93
C GLY A 131 7.61 3.18 -13.92
N GLY A 132 7.87 4.44 -14.27
CA GLY A 132 6.89 5.51 -14.16
C GLY A 132 5.77 5.45 -15.20
N PRO A 133 4.66 6.18 -14.98
CA PRO A 133 3.63 6.40 -15.98
C PRO A 133 4.19 6.95 -17.29
N CYS A 134 3.69 6.43 -18.41
CA CYS A 134 3.92 6.98 -19.74
C CYS A 134 2.75 6.58 -20.66
N PRO A 135 1.51 7.05 -20.38
CA PRO A 135 0.37 6.71 -21.20
C PRO A 135 0.57 7.21 -22.64
N PRO A 136 -0.07 6.61 -23.65
CA PRO A 136 -0.06 7.12 -25.02
C PRO A 136 -0.58 8.56 -25.09
N THR A 137 -0.05 9.35 -26.02
CA THR A 137 -0.50 10.73 -26.24
C THR A 137 -2.01 10.81 -26.49
N GLY A 138 -2.69 11.73 -25.82
CA GLY A 138 -4.13 11.95 -25.89
C GLY A 138 -4.95 11.03 -24.97
N GLN A 139 -4.31 10.17 -24.19
CA GLN A 139 -4.98 9.27 -23.25
C GLN A 139 -4.76 9.70 -21.81
N THR A 140 -5.73 9.40 -20.95
CA THR A 140 -5.62 9.51 -19.49
C THR A 140 -5.83 8.13 -18.89
N HIS A 141 -4.86 7.67 -18.13
CA HIS A 141 -4.87 6.37 -17.45
C HIS A 141 -5.04 6.57 -15.94
N HIS A 142 -5.61 5.56 -15.29
CA HIS A 142 -5.80 5.47 -13.85
C HIS A 142 -4.84 4.44 -13.26
N TYR A 143 -4.03 4.90 -12.32
CA TYR A 143 -3.05 4.12 -11.58
C TYR A 143 -3.60 3.88 -10.18
N VAL A 144 -3.69 2.60 -9.81
CA VAL A 144 -4.13 2.17 -8.50
C VAL A 144 -2.92 1.77 -7.69
N ILE A 145 -2.60 2.57 -6.67
CA ILE A 145 -1.58 2.22 -5.68
C ILE A 145 -2.26 1.41 -4.59
N THR A 146 -1.87 0.14 -4.43
CA THR A 146 -2.48 -0.79 -3.49
C THR A 146 -1.47 -1.17 -2.41
N LEU A 147 -1.81 -0.93 -1.14
CA LEU A 147 -1.08 -1.44 0.01
C LEU A 147 -1.91 -2.54 0.70
N LYS A 148 -1.33 -3.74 0.84
CA LYS A 148 -1.96 -4.86 1.56
C LYS A 148 -1.23 -5.11 2.87
N ALA A 149 -1.98 -5.19 3.96
CA ALA A 149 -1.47 -5.64 5.26
C ALA A 149 -1.61 -7.16 5.35
N LEU A 150 -0.52 -7.89 5.61
CA LEU A 150 -0.48 -9.35 5.57
C LEU A 150 -0.32 -9.98 6.94
N LYS A 151 -0.91 -11.17 7.13
CA LYS A 151 -0.78 -11.99 8.35
C LYS A 151 0.51 -12.83 8.42
N VAL A 152 1.45 -12.63 7.49
CA VAL A 152 2.73 -13.34 7.41
C VAL A 152 3.87 -12.33 7.30
N ALA A 153 4.99 -12.59 7.95
CA ALA A 153 6.16 -11.70 7.90
C ALA A 153 6.89 -11.73 6.55
N THR A 154 6.86 -12.88 5.88
CA THR A 154 7.45 -13.09 4.55
C THR A 154 6.42 -13.76 3.66
N LEU A 155 6.25 -13.22 2.45
CA LEU A 155 5.40 -13.81 1.44
C LEU A 155 6.03 -15.11 0.92
N PRO A 156 5.38 -16.27 1.10
CA PRO A 156 6.00 -17.56 0.78
C PRO A 156 6.21 -17.70 -0.73
N ASN A 157 7.37 -18.24 -1.13
CA ASN A 157 7.73 -18.51 -2.53
C ASN A 157 7.80 -17.26 -3.45
N ALA A 158 7.87 -16.06 -2.88
CA ALA A 158 8.07 -14.82 -3.63
C ALA A 158 9.54 -14.38 -3.54
N THR A 159 10.26 -14.47 -4.66
CA THR A 159 11.62 -13.93 -4.84
C THR A 159 11.57 -12.67 -5.71
N ALA A 160 12.73 -12.02 -5.95
CA ALA A 160 12.80 -10.87 -6.85
C ALA A 160 12.29 -11.16 -8.28
N ASP A 161 12.32 -12.42 -8.72
CA ASP A 161 11.84 -12.83 -10.05
C ASP A 161 10.35 -13.19 -10.08
N ALA A 162 9.66 -13.17 -8.93
CA ALA A 162 8.23 -13.44 -8.89
C ALA A 162 7.46 -12.45 -9.77
N THR A 163 6.51 -12.97 -10.55
CA THR A 163 5.65 -12.13 -11.39
C THR A 163 4.60 -11.40 -10.56
N PRO A 164 4.08 -10.27 -11.04
CA PRO A 164 3.02 -9.56 -10.32
C PRO A 164 1.78 -10.41 -10.07
N ALA A 165 1.42 -11.27 -11.03
CA ALA A 165 0.30 -12.20 -10.85
C ALA A 165 0.54 -13.19 -9.69
N LEU A 166 1.77 -13.71 -9.54
CA LEU A 166 2.12 -14.62 -8.45
C LEU A 166 2.11 -13.90 -7.11
N VAL A 167 2.71 -12.71 -7.03
CA VAL A 167 2.73 -11.90 -5.80
C VAL A 167 1.30 -11.52 -5.41
N GLY A 168 0.48 -11.04 -6.34
CA GLY A 168 -0.93 -10.74 -6.12
C GLY A 168 -1.73 -11.93 -5.61
N TYR A 169 -1.53 -13.12 -6.21
CA TYR A 169 -2.18 -14.36 -5.76
C TYR A 169 -1.81 -14.69 -4.30
N LEU A 170 -0.51 -14.71 -3.99
CA LEU A 170 -0.01 -15.00 -2.64
C LEU A 170 -0.47 -13.95 -1.62
N ALA A 171 -0.36 -12.67 -1.97
CA ALA A 171 -0.74 -11.58 -1.08
C ALA A 171 -2.23 -11.62 -0.75
N ASN A 172 -3.09 -11.95 -1.72
CA ASN A 172 -4.53 -12.09 -1.49
C ASN A 172 -4.87 -13.22 -0.51
N MET A 173 -4.14 -14.33 -0.53
CA MET A 173 -4.34 -15.43 0.44
C MET A 173 -3.97 -15.05 1.89
N HIS A 174 -3.11 -14.04 2.06
CA HIS A 174 -2.58 -13.61 3.35
C HIS A 174 -3.07 -12.24 3.82
N ALA A 175 -3.87 -11.53 3.01
CA ALA A 175 -4.33 -10.18 3.31
C ALA A 175 -5.29 -10.13 4.50
N LEU A 176 -5.04 -9.19 5.41
CA LEU A 176 -5.92 -8.79 6.51
C LEU A 176 -6.76 -7.58 6.11
N ALA A 177 -6.15 -6.62 5.41
CA ALA A 177 -6.83 -5.46 4.86
C ALA A 177 -6.09 -4.93 3.63
N THR A 178 -6.76 -4.04 2.89
CA THR A 178 -6.21 -3.34 1.73
C THR A 178 -6.55 -1.86 1.82
N ALA A 179 -5.57 -1.01 1.56
CA ALA A 179 -5.75 0.43 1.34
C ALA A 179 -5.37 0.76 -0.10
N ARG A 180 -6.06 1.74 -0.71
CA ARG A 180 -5.81 2.16 -2.09
C ARG A 180 -5.73 3.67 -2.20
N LEU A 181 -4.90 4.13 -3.12
CA LEU A 181 -4.82 5.50 -3.60
C LEU A 181 -4.91 5.46 -5.13
N GLU A 182 -5.92 6.13 -5.69
CA GLU A 182 -6.06 6.29 -7.14
C GLU A 182 -5.37 7.58 -7.60
N VAL A 183 -4.66 7.48 -8.70
CA VAL A 183 -3.90 8.57 -9.32
C VAL A 183 -4.18 8.56 -10.81
N ILE A 184 -4.38 9.71 -11.42
CA ILE A 184 -4.60 9.84 -12.85
C ILE A 184 -3.39 10.49 -13.52
N GLN A 185 -3.01 9.97 -14.68
CA GLN A 185 -1.97 10.58 -15.50
C GLN A 185 -2.39 10.60 -16.96
N GLY A 186 -2.26 11.76 -17.59
CA GLY A 186 -2.40 11.93 -19.03
C GLY A 186 -1.08 12.29 -19.70
N ARG A 187 -1.07 12.22 -21.03
CA ARG A 187 0.02 12.70 -21.89
C ARG A 187 -0.52 13.41 -23.12
#